data_AF-A0AA89BZ58-F1
#
_entry.id   AF-A0AA89BZ58-F1
#
_cell.length_a   1.000
_cell.length_b   1.000
_cell.length_c   1.000
_cell.angle_alpha   90.00
_cell.angle_beta   90.00
_cell.angle_gamma   90.00
#
_symmetry.space_group_name_H-M   'P 1'
#
loop_
_entity.id
_entity.type
_entity.pdbx_description
1 polymer ?
#
loop_
_entity_poly.entity_id
_entity_poly.type
_entity_poly.pdbx_seq_one_letter_code
_entity_poly.pdbx_strand_id
1 'polypeptide(L)'
;MIALLIRGATLEGSGDGITAVMAVNVDRIGEEKAWYLAFLSMIFRTVLGVGIYITIGSYNKFHNDTVRFGDLHLDASVKRVVLYPHTLRFILRVCSYISSSC
;
A
#
# COMPACT_ATOMS: atom_id res chain seq x y z
N MET A 1 -1.75 -11.96 -10.52
CA MET A 1 -1.03 -10.73 -10.13
C MET A 1 0.17 -10.46 -11.02
N ILE A 2 1.14 -11.37 -11.11
CA ILE A 2 2.35 -11.19 -11.94
C ILE A 2 2.02 -11.01 -13.44
N ALA A 3 1.10 -11.82 -13.99
CA ALA A 3 0.68 -11.71 -15.39
C ALA A 3 0.04 -10.35 -15.76
N LEU A 4 -0.72 -9.74 -14.83
CA LEU A 4 -1.33 -8.42 -15.03
C LEU A 4 -0.28 -7.30 -15.00
N LEU A 5 0.74 -7.46 -14.16
CA LEU A 5 1.87 -6.53 -14.03
C LEU A 5 2.71 -6.50 -15.32
N ILE A 6 3.01 -7.68 -15.88
CA ILE A 6 3.75 -7.81 -17.14
C ILE A 6 2.94 -7.17 -18.28
N ARG A 7 1.63 -7.44 -18.35
CA ARG A 7 0.79 -6.89 -19.42
C ARG A 7 0.68 -5.37 -19.37
N GLY A 8 0.54 -4.79 -18.19
CA GLY A 8 0.50 -3.34 -18.04
C GLY A 8 1.84 -2.67 -18.35
N ALA A 9 2.97 -3.31 -18.01
CA ALA A 9 4.31 -2.77 -18.29
C ALA A 9 4.66 -2.74 -19.79
N THR A 10 4.06 -3.65 -20.58
CA THR A 10 4.21 -3.69 -22.04
C THR A 10 3.31 -2.71 -22.80
N LEU A 11 2.45 -1.91 -22.14
CA LEU A 11 1.63 -0.89 -22.83
C LEU A 11 2.44 0.39 -23.07
N GLU A 12 2.35 0.95 -24.28
CA GLU A 12 2.80 2.31 -24.58
C GLU A 12 2.05 3.32 -23.68
N GLY A 13 2.79 4.25 -23.05
CA GLY A 13 2.24 5.16 -22.02
C GLY A 13 2.35 4.66 -20.58
N SER A 14 2.91 3.47 -20.33
CA SER A 14 3.21 2.98 -18.96
C SER A 14 4.14 3.94 -18.19
N GLY A 15 5.09 4.59 -18.87
CA GLY A 15 6.03 5.53 -18.25
C GLY A 15 5.35 6.75 -17.64
N ASP A 16 4.38 7.35 -18.34
CA ASP A 16 3.62 8.51 -17.86
C ASP A 16 2.69 8.16 -16.69
N GLY A 17 2.21 6.92 -16.66
CA GLY A 17 1.47 6.39 -15.53
C GLY A 17 2.30 6.34 -14.24
N ILE A 18 3.59 6.04 -14.35
CA ILE A 18 4.52 5.92 -13.22
C ILE A 18 4.96 7.30 -12.71
N THR A 19 5.27 8.24 -13.61
CA THR A 19 5.67 9.60 -13.24
C THR A 19 4.55 10.37 -12.55
N ALA A 20 3.31 10.26 -13.04
CA ALA A 20 2.13 10.86 -12.40
C ALA A 20 1.84 10.29 -11.00
N VAL A 21 2.29 9.07 -10.71
CA VAL A 21 2.15 8.42 -9.40
C VAL A 21 3.23 8.89 -8.42
N MET A 22 4.40 9.29 -8.91
CA MET A 22 5.52 9.79 -8.11
C MET A 22 5.53 11.31 -7.91
N ALA A 23 4.64 12.06 -8.57
CA ALA A 23 4.55 13.51 -8.40
C ALA A 23 4.11 13.88 -6.97
N VAL A 24 5.07 14.29 -6.14
CA VAL A 24 4.84 14.73 -4.76
C VAL A 24 4.43 16.21 -4.74
N ASN A 25 3.23 16.51 -4.25
CA ASN A 25 2.79 17.88 -3.98
C ASN A 25 3.18 18.28 -2.56
N VAL A 26 4.26 19.04 -2.42
CA VAL A 26 4.82 19.49 -1.12
C VAL A 26 3.93 20.48 -0.37
N ASP A 27 3.08 21.23 -1.07
CA ASP A 27 2.16 22.19 -0.44
C ASP A 27 1.11 21.52 0.48
N ARG A 28 0.82 20.24 0.25
CA ARG A 28 -0.16 19.47 1.04
C ARG A 28 0.34 19.07 2.43
N ILE A 29 1.63 19.25 2.73
CA ILE A 29 2.23 18.85 4.01
C ILE A 29 1.83 19.83 5.13
N GLY A 30 1.47 21.08 4.79
CA GLY A 30 1.00 22.07 5.77
C GLY A 30 -0.46 21.93 6.19
N GLU A 31 -1.24 21.07 5.52
CA GLU A 31 -2.68 20.92 5.77
C GLU A 31 -2.95 19.96 6.95
N GLU A 32 -3.68 20.40 7.97
CA GLU A 32 -3.99 19.60 9.16
C GLU A 32 -4.78 18.32 8.81
N LYS A 33 -5.63 18.41 7.80
CA LYS A 33 -6.42 17.27 7.30
C LYS A 33 -5.53 16.20 6.67
N ALA A 34 -4.41 16.58 6.04
CA ALA A 34 -3.49 15.62 5.45
C ALA A 34 -2.86 14.73 6.52
N TRP A 35 -2.49 15.31 7.68
CA TRP A 35 -1.95 14.57 8.82
C TRP A 35 -3.00 13.67 9.48
N TYR A 36 -4.23 14.18 9.66
CA TYR A 36 -5.32 13.37 10.23
C TYR A 36 -5.63 12.14 9.37
N LEU A 37 -5.75 12.34 8.05
CA LEU A 37 -6.01 11.24 7.11
C LEU A 37 -4.83 10.27 7.05
N ALA A 38 -3.59 10.77 7.10
CA ALA A 38 -2.40 9.92 7.15
C ALA A 38 -2.38 9.06 8.42
N PHE A 39 -2.65 9.65 9.58
CA PHE A 39 -2.70 8.95 10.87
C PHE A 39 -3.80 7.88 10.91
N LEU A 40 -5.02 8.25 10.49
CA LEU A 40 -6.14 7.33 10.44
C LEU A 40 -5.86 6.16 9.48
N SER A 41 -5.22 6.43 8.34
CA SER A 41 -4.79 5.38 7.42
C SER A 41 -3.78 4.43 8.07
N MET A 42 -2.85 4.93 8.90
CA MET A 42 -1.89 4.11 9.63
C MET A 42 -2.57 3.18 10.62
N ILE A 43 -3.59 3.68 11.35
CA ILE A 43 -4.38 2.88 12.29
C ILE A 43 -5.16 1.80 11.54
N PHE A 44 -5.85 2.11 10.44
CA PHE A 44 -6.62 1.10 9.70
C PHE A 44 -5.74 0.03 9.06
N ARG A 45 -4.53 0.38 8.64
CA ARG A 45 -3.58 -0.57 8.02
C ARG A 45 -3.03 -1.58 9.01
N THR A 46 -2.79 -1.12 10.24
CA THR A 46 -2.16 -1.93 11.28
C THR A 46 -3.22 -2.46 12.25
N VAL A 47 -4.46 -1.96 12.22
CA VAL A 47 -5.53 -2.34 13.14
C VAL A 47 -5.10 -2.18 14.62
N LEU A 48 -4.41 -1.07 14.90
CA LEU A 48 -3.90 -0.74 16.25
C LEU A 48 -5.08 -0.58 17.22
N GLY A 49 -4.97 -1.18 18.40
CA GLY A 49 -5.95 -1.04 19.48
C GLY A 49 -7.16 -1.99 19.43
N VAL A 50 -7.31 -2.84 18.41
CA VAL A 50 -8.42 -3.80 18.30
C VAL A 50 -8.15 -5.13 19.04
N GLY A 51 -6.92 -5.33 19.53
CA GLY A 51 -6.54 -6.52 20.30
C GLY A 51 -6.13 -7.74 19.45
N ILE A 52 -6.16 -7.63 18.12
CA ILE A 52 -5.76 -8.72 17.21
C ILE A 52 -4.34 -9.22 17.50
N TYR A 53 -3.40 -8.30 17.71
CA TYR A 53 -2.01 -8.65 18.04
C TYR A 53 -1.85 -9.33 19.40
N ILE A 54 -2.70 -8.98 20.38
CA ILE A 54 -2.69 -9.59 21.71
C ILE A 54 -3.16 -11.04 21.60
N THR A 55 -4.23 -11.29 20.83
CA THR A 55 -4.73 -12.64 20.56
C THR A 55 -3.70 -13.48 19.80
N ILE A 56 -3.04 -12.92 18.78
CA ILE A 56 -1.98 -13.63 18.05
C ILE A 56 -0.78 -13.93 18.95
N GLY A 57 -0.38 -12.98 19.80
CA GLY A 57 0.69 -13.15 20.77
C GLY A 57 0.38 -14.21 21.83
N SER A 58 -0.89 -14.41 22.20
CA SER A 58 -1.33 -15.42 23.16
C SER A 58 -1.04 -16.86 22.70
N TYR A 59 -1.04 -17.11 21.39
CA TYR A 59 -0.70 -18.42 20.83
C TYR A 59 0.81 -18.60 20.58
N ASN A 60 1.64 -17.60 20.89
CA ASN A 60 3.07 -17.65 20.64
C ASN A 60 3.80 -18.44 21.74
N LYS A 61 4.92 -19.08 21.39
CA LYS A 61 5.80 -19.73 22.38
C LYS A 61 6.46 -18.65 23.26
N PHE A 62 6.62 -18.94 24.56
CA PHE A 62 7.20 -18.00 25.54
C PHE A 62 8.61 -17.50 25.20
N HIS A 63 9.42 -18.29 24.48
CA HIS A 63 10.78 -17.94 24.07
C HIS A 63 10.84 -17.69 22.56
N ASN A 64 9.98 -16.83 22.03
CA ASN A 64 10.03 -16.37 20.65
C ASN A 64 10.13 -14.85 20.60
N ASP A 65 10.93 -14.31 19.68
CA ASP A 65 11.20 -12.88 19.56
C ASP A 65 9.99 -12.13 19.00
N THR A 66 9.11 -11.68 19.90
CA THR A 66 7.90 -10.92 19.56
C THR A 66 8.21 -9.55 18.94
N VAL A 67 9.33 -8.92 19.33
CA VAL A 67 9.79 -7.64 18.78
C VAL A 67 10.08 -7.78 17.28
N ARG A 68 10.84 -8.81 16.90
CA ARG A 68 11.18 -9.08 15.49
C ARG A 68 9.94 -9.39 14.65
N PHE A 69 8.97 -10.10 15.22
CA PHE A 69 7.71 -10.37 14.54
C PHE A 69 6.91 -9.08 14.29
N GLY A 70 6.83 -8.20 15.30
CA GLY A 70 6.18 -6.90 15.18
C GLY A 70 6.80 -6.03 14.09
N ASP A 71 8.13 -5.91 14.06
CA ASP A 71 8.84 -5.11 13.06
C ASP A 71 8.64 -5.63 11.63
N LEU A 72 8.77 -6.95 11.44
CA LEU A 72 8.57 -7.56 10.12
C LEU A 72 7.12 -7.39 9.63
N HIS A 73 6.16 -7.50 10.54
CA HIS A 73 4.75 -7.33 10.22
C HIS A 73 4.43 -5.87 9.81
N LEU A 74 4.98 -4.90 10.52
CA LEU A 74 4.84 -3.48 10.20
C LEU A 74 5.48 -3.16 8.85
N ASP A 75 6.71 -3.60 8.60
CA ASP A 75 7.40 -3.39 7.32
C ASP A 75 6.65 -4.03 6.14
N ALA A 76 6.19 -5.26 6.30
CA ALA A 76 5.41 -5.95 5.27
C ALA A 76 4.07 -5.26 4.99
N SER A 77 3.40 -4.78 6.03
CA SER A 77 2.13 -4.04 5.90
C SER A 77 2.34 -2.69 5.23
N VAL A 78 3.48 -2.05 5.49
CA VAL A 78 3.86 -0.80 4.83
C VAL A 78 4.11 -1.04 3.34
N LYS A 79 4.95 -2.02 2.99
CA LYS A 79 5.25 -2.40 1.60
C LYS A 79 4.02 -2.83 0.84
N ARG A 80 3.10 -3.59 1.46
CA ARG A 80 1.85 -4.03 0.81
C ARG A 80 1.02 -2.83 0.38
N VAL A 81 0.88 -1.83 1.23
CA VAL A 81 0.06 -0.65 0.93
C VAL A 81 0.74 0.33 -0.02
N VAL A 82 2.05 0.26 -0.19
CA VAL A 82 2.71 0.99 -1.29
C VAL A 82 2.50 0.19 -2.57
N LEU A 83 2.85 -1.10 -2.59
CA LEU A 83 2.86 -1.93 -3.77
C LEU A 83 1.46 -2.19 -4.37
N TYR A 84 0.45 -2.44 -3.54
CA TYR A 84 -0.91 -2.76 -4.00
C TYR A 84 -1.61 -1.62 -4.74
N PRO A 85 -1.71 -0.38 -4.22
CA PRO A 85 -2.32 0.72 -4.97
C PRO A 85 -1.48 1.16 -6.16
N HIS A 86 -0.15 1.01 -6.15
CA HIS A 86 0.65 1.20 -7.36
C HIS A 86 0.27 0.18 -8.44
N THR A 87 0.14 -1.09 -8.07
CA THR A 87 -0.27 -2.16 -8.99
C THR A 87 -1.74 -2.00 -9.45
N LEU A 88 -2.63 -1.61 -8.54
CA LEU A 88 -4.06 -1.48 -8.82
C LEU A 88 -4.37 -0.22 -9.64
N ARG A 89 -3.77 0.93 -9.33
CA ARG A 89 -3.94 2.16 -10.15
C ARG A 89 -3.37 1.98 -11.54
N PHE A 90 -2.28 1.23 -11.66
CA PHE A 90 -1.70 0.84 -12.93
C PHE A 90 -2.66 -0.04 -13.74
N ILE A 91 -3.18 -1.11 -13.14
CA ILE A 91 -4.16 -2.01 -13.78
C ILE A 91 -5.45 -1.27 -14.15
N LEU A 92 -5.99 -0.42 -13.27
CA LEU A 92 -7.22 0.35 -13.52
C LEU A 92 -7.06 1.34 -14.68
N ARG A 93 -5.90 2.01 -14.80
CA ARG A 93 -5.61 2.88 -15.95
C ARG A 93 -5.45 2.09 -17.25
N VAL A 94 -4.83 0.92 -17.20
CA VAL A 94 -4.72 0.01 -18.36
C VAL A 94 -6.11 -0.49 -18.80
N CYS A 95 -6.98 -0.87 -17.87
CA CYS A 95 -8.36 -1.23 -18.19
C CYS A 95 -9.17 -0.05 -18.76
N SER A 96 -9.00 1.15 -18.22
CA SER A 96 -9.68 2.35 -18.73
C SER A 96 -9.21 2.74 -20.13
N TYR A 97 -7.94 2.49 -20.46
CA TYR A 97 -7.38 2.73 -21.81
C TYR A 97 -7.92 1.72 -22.84
N ILE A 98 -8.00 0.43 -22.46
CA ILE A 98 -8.57 -0.62 -23.31
C ILE A 98 -10.06 -0.38 -23.58
N SER A 99 -10.82 0.08 -22.58
CA SER A 99 -12.24 0.44 -22.74
C SER A 99 -12.47 1.68 -23.61
N SER A 100 -11.46 2.50 -23.88
CA SER A 100 -11.54 3.67 -24.76
C SER A 100 -11.09 3.37 -26.19
N SER A 101 -10.52 2.18 -26.44
CA SER A 101 -10.06 1.71 -27.75
C SER A 101 -11.01 0.66 -28.37
N CYS A 102 -12.15 0.40 -27.72
CA CYS A 102 -13.25 -0.43 -28.21
C CYS A 102 -14.49 0.47 -28.37
#